data_AF-A0A2Z5EM92-F1
#
_entry.id   AF-A0A2Z5EM92-F1
#
_cell.length_a   1.000
_cell.length_b   1.000
_cell.length_c   1.000
_cell.angle_alpha   90.00
_cell.angle_beta   90.00
_cell.angle_gamma   90.00
#
_symmetry.space_group_name_H-M   'P 1'
#
loop_
_entity.id
_entity.type
_entity.pdbx_description
1 polymer ?
#
loop_
_entity_poly.entity_id
_entity_poly.type
_entity_poly.pdbx_seq_one_letter_code
_entity_poly.pdbx_strand_id
1 'polypeptide(L)'
;MPIQSFSSREAGRNMRANPLSLWPGGRRSGHRLEQIAEIAGMPSFQFSMEDKIMTIGSCFAREIEKALAAKGFELPAMALQLTAEERGGGTANEILNKYTVHSMANEIEWAFEPPAVRPEDLFVTAGEGLWHDPHLVANMSPVTMEYATERREKVYSIMRRLPECRVVVVTLGLAEAWYDTKIDAYLNVMPPQAALNAEPDRFRLDVLSYQDITDGVERLLALVRKYGHPEHKVLLTVSPVPFKATMTGRDALAANTYSKSVQRAAAEAAVLRHDNVDYFPSYEIVTLTDRKIAYRVDNIHVNPEVVGEIMRRAIRTYLPDEAVKEEQPVTAAVAQDPSRDPFTTTSILAAAHAALDADDYATAASHFSALLYRAGDSIRRAEMRDCYKGLLRALLGGNRLKEARRVCEEWLSKDPENGAAAAMASKIMERDKKPEAALEFAARAVELQPENGIYHQRLAILLDRSGEKEQARASAREALRFMPDLDGARKLLEA
;
A
#
# COMPACT_ATOMS: atom_id res chain seq x y z
N MET A 1 -3.94 -29.66 -11.58
CA MET A 1 -5.27 -29.33 -12.13
C MET A 1 -5.84 -30.54 -12.87
N PRO A 2 -7.10 -30.96 -12.63
CA PRO A 2 -7.72 -32.04 -13.41
C PRO A 2 -7.89 -31.62 -14.89
N ILE A 3 -7.80 -32.58 -15.81
CA ILE A 3 -8.11 -32.34 -17.23
C ILE A 3 -9.62 -32.14 -17.35
N GLN A 4 -10.03 -31.02 -17.94
CA GLN A 4 -11.41 -30.81 -18.37
C GLN A 4 -11.55 -31.18 -19.85
N SER A 5 -12.48 -32.08 -20.15
CA SER A 5 -12.74 -32.55 -21.52
C SER A 5 -14.14 -32.12 -21.94
N PHE A 6 -14.24 -31.47 -23.09
CA PHE A 6 -15.51 -31.08 -23.71
C PHE A 6 -15.60 -31.76 -25.08
N SER A 7 -16.76 -32.35 -25.40
CA SER A 7 -17.02 -32.79 -26.76
C SER A 7 -17.05 -31.59 -27.71
N SER A 8 -16.79 -31.81 -29.00
CA SER A 8 -16.89 -30.75 -30.01
C SER A 8 -18.28 -30.09 -30.04
N ARG A 9 -19.34 -30.87 -29.74
CA ARG A 9 -20.71 -30.38 -29.63
C ARG A 9 -20.89 -29.46 -28.43
N GLU A 10 -20.37 -29.83 -27.27
CA GLU A 10 -20.41 -29.00 -26.05
C GLU A 10 -19.61 -27.72 -26.22
N ALA A 11 -18.36 -27.80 -26.68
CA ALA A 11 -17.54 -26.63 -26.93
C ALA A 11 -18.23 -25.63 -27.89
N GLY A 12 -18.84 -26.14 -28.96
CA GLY A 12 -19.62 -25.32 -29.89
C GLY A 12 -20.87 -24.70 -29.28
N ARG A 13 -21.58 -25.40 -28.37
CA ARG A 13 -22.71 -24.84 -27.62
C ARG A 13 -22.26 -23.76 -26.64
N ASN A 14 -21.19 -24.00 -25.89
CA ASN A 14 -20.63 -23.05 -24.92
C ASN A 14 -20.30 -21.71 -25.59
N MET A 15 -19.64 -21.76 -26.76
CA MET A 15 -19.30 -20.56 -27.52
C MET A 15 -20.55 -19.78 -27.98
N ARG A 16 -21.59 -20.47 -28.46
CA ARG A 16 -22.82 -19.81 -28.97
C ARG A 16 -23.72 -19.28 -27.87
N ALA A 17 -23.79 -19.98 -26.73
CA ALA A 17 -24.66 -19.62 -25.62
C ALA A 17 -24.09 -18.50 -24.74
N ASN A 18 -22.76 -18.37 -24.69
CA ASN A 18 -22.10 -17.35 -23.88
C ASN A 18 -21.73 -16.12 -24.74
N PRO A 19 -22.38 -14.95 -24.57
CA PRO A 19 -22.04 -13.73 -25.30
C PRO A 19 -20.64 -13.19 -24.97
N LEU A 20 -20.03 -13.67 -23.89
CA LEU A 20 -18.67 -13.31 -23.43
C LEU A 20 -17.61 -14.33 -23.87
N SER A 21 -17.95 -15.29 -24.72
CA SER A 21 -17.00 -16.32 -25.22
C SER A 21 -15.93 -15.77 -26.16
N LEU A 22 -16.14 -14.59 -26.74
CA LEU A 22 -15.21 -13.92 -27.62
C LEU A 22 -14.41 -12.85 -26.86
N TRP A 23 -13.11 -12.78 -27.14
CA TRP A 23 -12.26 -11.70 -26.63
C TRP A 23 -12.83 -10.33 -27.04
N PRO A 24 -12.79 -9.31 -26.16
CA PRO A 24 -13.20 -7.95 -26.49
C PRO A 24 -12.31 -7.33 -27.58
N GLY A 25 -12.62 -7.63 -28.84
CA GLY A 25 -11.97 -7.07 -30.02
C GLY A 25 -12.67 -5.79 -30.49
N GLY A 26 -11.91 -4.85 -31.06
CA GLY A 26 -12.32 -3.48 -31.40
C GLY A 26 -13.43 -3.31 -32.46
N ARG A 27 -14.27 -4.31 -32.73
CA ARG A 27 -15.38 -4.21 -33.69
C ARG A 27 -16.77 -4.34 -33.07
N ARG A 28 -16.94 -4.89 -31.84
CA ARG A 28 -18.25 -5.00 -31.14
C ARG A 28 -18.20 -5.09 -29.60
N SER A 29 -17.05 -5.37 -28.99
CA SER A 29 -16.96 -5.70 -27.55
C SER A 29 -15.83 -4.95 -26.80
N GLY A 30 -15.26 -3.91 -27.42
CA GLY A 30 -14.13 -3.13 -26.88
C GLY A 30 -14.40 -2.45 -25.53
N HIS A 31 -15.66 -2.11 -25.24
CA HIS A 31 -16.06 -1.42 -23.99
C HIS A 31 -15.61 -2.14 -22.71
N ARG A 32 -15.49 -3.47 -22.73
CA ARG A 32 -15.07 -4.26 -21.56
C ARG A 32 -13.62 -4.03 -21.13
N LEU A 33 -12.81 -3.35 -21.96
CA LEU A 33 -11.42 -2.96 -21.65
C LEU A 33 -11.19 -1.44 -21.67
N GLU A 34 -12.20 -0.62 -22.00
CA GLU A 34 -12.05 0.84 -22.17
C GLU A 34 -11.94 1.60 -20.84
N GLN A 35 -12.42 1.02 -19.73
CA GLN A 35 -12.33 1.58 -18.39
C GLN A 35 -11.78 0.51 -17.41
N ILE A 36 -12.50 0.25 -16.32
CA ILE A 36 -12.19 -0.84 -15.40
C ILE A 36 -12.67 -2.15 -16.02
N ALA A 37 -11.74 -3.03 -16.33
CA ALA A 37 -11.97 -4.25 -17.09
C ALA A 37 -13.16 -5.06 -16.55
N GLU A 38 -14.11 -5.38 -17.41
CA GLU A 38 -15.35 -6.07 -17.04
C GLU A 38 -15.22 -7.58 -17.18
N ILE A 39 -15.30 -8.30 -16.06
CA ILE A 39 -15.25 -9.76 -16.00
C ILE A 39 -16.51 -10.26 -15.31
N ALA A 40 -17.22 -11.19 -15.95
CA ALA A 40 -18.41 -11.81 -15.38
C ALA A 40 -18.01 -12.90 -14.37
N GLY A 41 -18.65 -12.89 -13.21
CA GLY A 41 -18.57 -13.97 -12.23
C GLY A 41 -19.59 -15.07 -12.52
N MET A 42 -19.30 -16.29 -12.08
CA MET A 42 -20.20 -17.44 -12.11
C MET A 42 -20.25 -18.05 -10.71
N PRO A 43 -20.98 -17.44 -9.76
CA PRO A 43 -20.99 -17.88 -8.38
C PRO A 43 -21.69 -19.23 -8.23
N SER A 44 -21.10 -20.14 -7.46
CA SER A 44 -21.72 -21.41 -7.03
C SER A 44 -22.50 -21.28 -5.72
N PHE A 45 -22.28 -20.19 -4.97
CA PHE A 45 -22.99 -19.86 -3.74
C PHE A 45 -23.27 -18.36 -3.60
N GLN A 46 -24.17 -18.01 -2.69
CA GLN A 46 -24.46 -16.63 -2.30
C GLN A 46 -24.17 -16.41 -0.81
N PHE A 47 -23.88 -15.16 -0.48
CA PHE A 47 -23.80 -14.67 0.89
C PHE A 47 -25.20 -14.24 1.37
N SER A 48 -25.33 -14.10 2.68
CA SER A 48 -26.45 -13.48 3.38
C SER A 48 -25.89 -12.39 4.28
N MET A 49 -26.66 -11.33 4.53
CA MET A 49 -26.27 -10.28 5.48
C MET A 49 -26.08 -10.79 6.92
N GLU A 50 -26.60 -11.99 7.23
CA GLU A 50 -26.41 -12.66 8.52
C GLU A 50 -25.06 -13.42 8.61
N ASP A 51 -24.35 -13.58 7.49
CA ASP A 51 -23.08 -14.29 7.49
C ASP A 51 -22.00 -13.49 8.19
N LYS A 52 -21.24 -14.18 9.04
CA LYS A 52 -19.94 -13.67 9.48
C LYS A 52 -18.88 -14.05 8.46
N ILE A 53 -18.03 -13.08 8.14
CA ILE A 53 -17.00 -13.22 7.11
C ILE A 53 -15.62 -13.14 7.76
N MET A 54 -14.82 -14.19 7.59
CA MET A 54 -13.39 -14.13 7.88
C MET A 54 -12.64 -13.73 6.61
N THR A 55 -11.71 -12.78 6.69
CA THR A 55 -10.80 -12.51 5.58
C THR A 55 -9.36 -12.78 5.98
N ILE A 56 -8.62 -13.42 5.08
CA ILE A 56 -7.22 -13.79 5.27
C ILE A 56 -6.46 -13.42 4.00
N GLY A 57 -5.34 -12.70 4.14
CA GLY A 57 -4.47 -12.40 3.00
C GLY A 57 -3.74 -11.06 3.12
N SER A 58 -3.28 -10.56 1.98
CA SER A 58 -2.48 -9.33 1.88
C SER A 58 -3.29 -8.05 2.17
N CYS A 59 -2.67 -6.87 2.02
CA CYS A 59 -3.34 -5.56 2.19
C CYS A 59 -4.66 -5.43 1.41
N PHE A 60 -4.79 -6.08 0.25
CA PHE A 60 -6.04 -6.08 -0.53
C PHE A 60 -7.20 -6.75 0.23
N ALA A 61 -6.93 -7.73 1.09
CA ALA A 61 -7.94 -8.31 1.98
C ALA A 61 -8.48 -7.26 2.98
N ARG A 62 -7.66 -6.29 3.41
CA ARG A 62 -8.12 -5.20 4.30
C ARG A 62 -9.08 -4.25 3.59
N GLU A 63 -8.86 -4.01 2.30
CA GLU A 63 -9.81 -3.24 1.48
C GLU A 63 -11.13 -3.99 1.33
N ILE A 64 -11.08 -5.32 1.20
CA ILE A 64 -12.28 -6.18 1.22
C ILE A 64 -13.02 -6.05 2.57
N GLU A 65 -12.30 -6.12 3.69
CA GLU A 65 -12.90 -5.94 5.02
C GLU A 65 -13.58 -4.59 5.18
N LYS A 66 -12.93 -3.50 4.76
CA LYS A 66 -13.51 -2.15 4.83
C LYS A 66 -14.81 -2.06 4.02
N ALA A 67 -14.82 -2.62 2.80
CA ALA A 67 -15.99 -2.60 1.94
C ALA A 67 -17.15 -3.43 2.50
N LEU A 68 -16.86 -4.62 3.04
CA LEU A 68 -17.87 -5.49 3.67
C LEU A 68 -18.39 -4.87 4.98
N ALA A 69 -17.51 -4.31 5.81
CA ALA A 69 -17.89 -3.63 7.06
C ALA A 69 -18.81 -2.43 6.78
N ALA A 70 -18.52 -1.65 5.73
CA ALA A 70 -19.38 -0.54 5.31
C ALA A 70 -20.78 -0.97 4.85
N LYS A 71 -20.97 -2.25 4.51
CA LYS A 71 -22.28 -2.86 4.23
C LYS A 71 -22.98 -3.42 5.46
N GLY A 72 -22.29 -3.49 6.61
CA GLY A 72 -22.84 -4.01 7.86
C GLY A 72 -22.51 -5.48 8.14
N PHE A 73 -21.59 -6.09 7.39
CA PHE A 73 -21.11 -7.44 7.71
C PHE A 73 -20.35 -7.48 9.02
N GLU A 74 -20.58 -8.52 9.82
CA GLU A 74 -19.73 -8.82 10.98
C GLU A 74 -18.45 -9.53 10.51
N LEU A 75 -17.31 -8.91 10.82
CA LEU A 75 -15.98 -9.40 10.44
C LEU A 75 -15.13 -9.57 11.71
N PRO A 76 -14.67 -10.79 12.07
CA PRO A 76 -13.86 -10.98 13.28
C PRO A 76 -12.62 -10.11 13.34
N ALA A 77 -11.98 -9.84 12.20
CA ALA A 77 -10.79 -8.99 12.13
C ALA A 77 -11.03 -7.55 12.64
N MET A 78 -12.26 -7.04 12.59
CA MET A 78 -12.59 -5.70 13.10
C MET A 78 -12.62 -5.64 14.63
N ALA A 79 -12.72 -6.78 15.31
CA ALA A 79 -12.71 -6.86 16.77
C ALA A 79 -11.29 -6.76 17.36
N LEU A 80 -10.25 -6.84 16.53
CA LEU A 80 -8.87 -6.77 17.00
C LEU A 80 -8.52 -5.36 17.46
N GLN A 81 -7.99 -5.26 18.69
CA GLN A 81 -7.54 -4.00 19.28
C GLN A 81 -6.03 -4.04 19.51
N LEU A 82 -5.35 -2.97 19.10
CA LEU A 82 -3.93 -2.70 19.34
C LEU A 82 -3.77 -1.25 19.77
N THR A 83 -2.72 -0.95 20.53
CA THR A 83 -2.46 0.45 20.94
C THR A 83 -2.00 1.30 19.74
N ALA A 84 -2.01 2.62 19.91
CA ALA A 84 -1.59 3.54 18.86
C ALA A 84 -0.09 3.40 18.54
N GLU A 85 0.71 3.07 19.55
CA GLU A 85 2.14 2.80 19.44
C GLU A 85 2.39 1.51 18.65
N GLU A 86 1.58 0.47 18.88
CA GLU A 86 1.74 -0.83 18.22
C GLU A 86 1.40 -0.81 16.73
N ARG A 87 0.35 -0.06 16.35
CA ARG A 87 -0.16 -0.05 14.98
C ARG A 87 0.69 0.79 14.01
N GLY A 88 1.61 1.62 14.49
CA GLY A 88 2.49 2.43 13.64
C GLY A 88 1.75 3.36 12.68
N GLY A 89 0.54 3.81 13.04
CA GLY A 89 -0.34 4.69 12.24
C GLY A 89 -1.41 4.00 11.38
N GLY A 90 -1.40 2.67 11.25
CA GLY A 90 -2.38 1.89 10.49
C GLY A 90 -3.63 1.48 11.30
N THR A 91 -4.50 0.67 10.69
CA THR A 91 -5.60 0.01 11.41
C THR A 91 -5.11 -1.23 12.16
N ALA A 92 -5.71 -1.55 13.32
CA ALA A 92 -5.23 -2.64 14.19
C ALA A 92 -5.17 -4.00 13.47
N ASN A 93 -6.14 -4.27 12.59
CA ASN A 93 -6.23 -5.49 11.78
C ASN A 93 -5.14 -5.62 10.67
N GLU A 94 -4.28 -4.62 10.43
CA GLU A 94 -3.17 -4.74 9.48
C GLU A 94 -2.14 -5.79 9.90
N ILE A 95 -2.00 -6.02 11.21
CA ILE A 95 -1.15 -7.08 11.78
C ILE A 95 -1.51 -8.49 11.28
N LEU A 96 -2.77 -8.67 10.84
CA LEU A 96 -3.28 -9.94 10.33
C LEU A 96 -2.92 -10.17 8.86
N ASN A 97 -2.27 -9.22 8.17
CA ASN A 97 -1.89 -9.39 6.78
C ASN A 97 -0.95 -10.61 6.61
N LYS A 98 -1.33 -11.51 5.71
CA LYS A 98 -0.53 -12.69 5.33
C LYS A 98 -0.22 -12.69 3.84
N TYR A 99 1.03 -12.98 3.50
CA TYR A 99 1.51 -12.80 2.12
C TYR A 99 1.63 -14.11 1.34
N THR A 100 1.79 -15.25 2.00
CA THR A 100 1.90 -16.57 1.35
C THR A 100 0.80 -17.48 1.85
N VAL A 101 0.36 -18.44 1.04
CA VAL A 101 -0.66 -19.41 1.47
C VAL A 101 -0.19 -20.25 2.67
N HIS A 102 1.11 -20.50 2.76
CA HIS A 102 1.73 -21.20 3.87
C HIS A 102 1.63 -20.40 5.18
N SER A 103 1.91 -19.10 5.16
CA SER A 103 1.76 -18.27 6.37
C SER A 103 0.29 -18.16 6.79
N MET A 104 -0.65 -18.12 5.83
CA MET A 104 -2.10 -18.17 6.13
C MET A 104 -2.49 -19.47 6.82
N ALA A 105 -2.05 -20.62 6.29
CA ALA A 105 -2.34 -21.93 6.87
C ALA A 105 -1.73 -22.08 8.27
N ASN A 106 -0.51 -21.57 8.49
CA ASN A 106 0.13 -21.58 9.81
C ASN A 106 -0.71 -20.82 10.84
N GLU A 107 -1.25 -19.65 10.51
CA GLU A 107 -2.07 -18.87 11.45
C GLU A 107 -3.35 -19.59 11.86
N ILE A 108 -4.00 -20.30 10.93
CA ILE A 108 -5.17 -21.12 11.25
C ILE A 108 -4.74 -22.27 12.14
N GLU A 109 -3.75 -23.06 11.73
CA GLU A 109 -3.30 -24.24 12.48
C GLU A 109 -2.86 -23.86 13.89
N TRP A 110 -1.97 -22.88 14.04
CA TRP A 110 -1.39 -22.49 15.33
C TRP A 110 -2.39 -21.87 16.30
N ALA A 111 -3.49 -21.31 15.80
CA ALA A 111 -4.55 -20.83 16.67
C ALA A 111 -5.27 -21.98 17.41
N PHE A 112 -5.38 -23.17 16.80
CA PHE A 112 -6.05 -24.34 17.39
C PHE A 112 -5.05 -25.38 17.94
N GLU A 113 -3.88 -25.47 17.33
CA GLU A 113 -2.79 -26.39 17.65
C GLU A 113 -1.47 -25.58 17.68
N PRO A 114 -1.19 -24.84 18.78
CA PRO A 114 0.00 -24.01 18.88
C PRO A 114 1.29 -24.81 18.61
N PRO A 115 2.28 -24.20 17.92
CA PRO A 115 3.48 -24.92 17.53
C PRO A 115 4.27 -25.35 18.77
N ALA A 116 4.73 -26.60 18.77
CA ALA A 116 5.53 -27.18 19.86
C ALA A 116 7.00 -26.72 19.79
N VAL A 117 7.20 -25.40 19.71
CA VAL A 117 8.51 -24.75 19.64
C VAL A 117 8.65 -23.79 20.83
N ARG A 118 9.90 -23.54 21.23
CA ARG A 118 10.14 -22.57 22.31
C ARG A 118 9.87 -21.16 21.80
N PRO A 119 9.34 -20.24 22.64
CA PRO A 119 9.11 -18.85 22.23
C PRO A 119 10.36 -18.17 21.65
N GLU A 120 11.56 -18.47 22.16
CA GLU A 120 12.83 -17.93 21.68
C GLU A 120 13.24 -18.46 20.30
N ASP A 121 12.62 -19.55 19.86
CA ASP A 121 12.77 -20.08 18.51
C ASP A 121 11.64 -19.59 17.59
N LEU A 122 10.45 -19.29 18.09
CA LEU A 122 9.37 -18.70 17.28
C LEU A 122 9.60 -17.22 16.97
N PHE A 123 10.05 -16.46 17.97
CA PHE A 123 10.40 -15.05 17.84
C PHE A 123 11.89 -14.88 17.57
N VAL A 124 12.25 -13.88 16.77
CA VAL A 124 13.64 -13.64 16.37
C VAL A 124 14.21 -12.43 17.11
N THR A 125 15.49 -12.51 17.50
CA THR A 125 16.16 -11.41 18.21
C THR A 125 16.26 -10.16 17.34
N ALA A 126 15.96 -9.01 17.94
CA ALA A 126 16.04 -7.69 17.31
C ALA A 126 16.92 -6.72 18.13
N GLY A 127 17.71 -7.23 19.06
CA GLY A 127 18.55 -6.46 19.99
C GLY A 127 18.50 -7.03 21.41
N GLU A 128 19.20 -6.39 22.34
CA GLU A 128 19.21 -6.83 23.74
C GLU A 128 17.81 -6.77 24.36
N GLY A 129 17.25 -7.94 24.70
CA GLY A 129 15.93 -8.07 25.32
C GLY A 129 14.73 -7.79 24.39
N LEU A 130 14.98 -7.52 23.10
CA LEU A 130 13.94 -7.18 22.12
C LEU A 130 13.76 -8.30 21.10
N TRP A 131 12.50 -8.58 20.81
CA TRP A 131 12.05 -9.69 19.99
C TRP A 131 11.12 -9.18 18.89
N HIS A 132 11.23 -9.81 17.73
CA HIS A 132 10.37 -9.56 16.58
C HIS A 132 9.66 -10.86 16.21
N ASP A 133 8.40 -10.74 15.81
CA ASP A 133 7.60 -11.86 15.33
C ASP A 133 7.61 -11.89 13.78
N PRO A 134 8.39 -12.79 13.15
CA PRO A 134 8.51 -12.84 11.69
C PRO A 134 7.26 -13.39 10.98
N HIS A 135 6.26 -13.84 11.75
CA HIS A 135 4.98 -14.28 11.22
C HIS A 135 3.95 -13.13 11.17
N LEU A 136 4.27 -11.95 11.69
CA LEU A 136 3.46 -10.73 11.54
C LEU A 136 3.94 -9.87 10.36
N VAL A 137 3.47 -8.62 10.28
CA VAL A 137 3.89 -7.65 9.25
C VAL A 137 5.26 -7.05 9.58
N ALA A 138 6.02 -6.67 8.55
CA ALA A 138 7.42 -6.25 8.69
C ALA A 138 7.63 -4.90 9.42
N ASN A 139 6.59 -4.08 9.54
CA ASN A 139 6.64 -2.75 10.17
C ASN A 139 6.30 -2.77 11.67
N MET A 140 6.22 -3.95 12.30
CA MET A 140 6.02 -4.04 13.74
C MET A 140 7.29 -3.66 14.51
N SER A 141 7.14 -2.81 15.52
CA SER A 141 8.24 -2.52 16.45
C SER A 141 8.64 -3.79 17.22
N PRO A 142 9.95 -4.02 17.43
CA PRO A 142 10.42 -5.02 18.37
C PRO A 142 9.96 -4.72 19.79
N VAL A 143 9.67 -5.77 20.56
CA VAL A 143 9.07 -5.68 21.89
C VAL A 143 9.65 -6.73 22.83
N THR A 144 9.29 -6.70 24.11
CA THR A 144 9.69 -7.75 25.05
C THR A 144 9.07 -9.10 24.67
N MET A 145 9.69 -10.20 25.11
CA MET A 145 9.17 -11.56 24.88
C MET A 145 7.72 -11.74 25.38
N GLU A 146 7.43 -11.20 26.56
CA GLU A 146 6.09 -11.21 27.16
C GLU A 146 5.06 -10.56 26.23
N TYR A 147 5.39 -9.39 25.69
CA TYR A 147 4.49 -8.64 24.83
C TYR A 147 4.37 -9.25 23.42
N ALA A 148 5.44 -9.82 22.87
CA ALA A 148 5.38 -10.59 21.64
C ALA A 148 4.41 -11.78 21.77
N THR A 149 4.46 -12.47 22.92
CA THR A 149 3.57 -13.60 23.24
C THR A 149 2.12 -13.14 23.40
N GLU A 150 1.87 -12.05 24.14
CA GLU A 150 0.53 -11.47 24.28
C GLU A 150 -0.06 -11.06 22.92
N ARG A 151 0.73 -10.39 22.09
CA ARG A 151 0.32 -9.96 20.74
C ARG A 151 -0.01 -11.15 19.84
N ARG A 152 0.78 -12.22 19.90
CA ARG A 152 0.53 -13.46 19.16
C ARG A 152 -0.78 -14.11 19.59
N GLU A 153 -1.08 -14.12 20.89
CA GLU A 153 -2.36 -14.61 21.41
C GLU A 153 -3.55 -13.77 20.93
N LYS A 154 -3.40 -12.45 20.79
CA LYS A 154 -4.44 -11.61 20.15
C LYS A 154 -4.73 -12.05 18.71
N VAL A 155 -3.71 -12.38 17.93
CA VAL A 155 -3.89 -12.92 16.57
C VAL A 155 -4.59 -14.28 16.59
N TYR A 156 -4.18 -15.19 17.47
CA TYR A 156 -4.85 -16.49 17.64
C TYR A 156 -6.31 -16.34 18.05
N SER A 157 -6.64 -15.39 18.92
CA SER A 157 -8.02 -15.14 19.34
C SER A 157 -8.95 -14.80 18.17
N ILE A 158 -8.46 -14.09 17.16
CA ILE A 158 -9.22 -13.79 15.94
C ILE A 158 -9.39 -15.05 15.08
N MET A 159 -8.31 -15.81 14.88
CA MET A 159 -8.34 -17.04 14.08
C MET A 159 -9.24 -18.12 14.72
N ARG A 160 -9.32 -18.19 16.06
CA ARG A 160 -10.24 -19.09 16.78
C ARG A 160 -11.72 -18.79 16.56
N ARG A 161 -12.06 -17.64 15.95
CA ARG A 161 -13.45 -17.30 15.55
C ARG A 161 -13.84 -17.86 14.17
N LEU A 162 -12.94 -18.59 13.51
CA LEU A 162 -13.21 -19.28 12.24
C LEU A 162 -14.48 -20.16 12.26
N PRO A 163 -14.84 -20.88 13.35
CA PRO A 163 -16.10 -21.65 13.42
C PRO A 163 -17.36 -20.80 13.28
N GLU A 164 -17.30 -19.50 13.63
CA GLU A 164 -18.45 -18.60 13.52
C GLU A 164 -18.68 -18.10 12.08
N CYS A 165 -17.70 -18.28 11.18
CA CYS A 165 -17.69 -17.65 9.86
C CYS A 165 -18.13 -18.63 8.79
N ARG A 166 -19.35 -18.44 8.25
CA ARG A 166 -19.82 -19.22 7.10
C ARG A 166 -19.04 -18.87 5.82
N VAL A 167 -18.48 -17.67 5.71
CA VAL A 167 -17.70 -17.24 4.54
C VAL A 167 -16.26 -16.96 4.92
N VAL A 168 -15.31 -17.52 4.16
CA VAL A 168 -13.88 -17.26 4.29
C VAL A 168 -13.36 -16.69 2.97
N VAL A 169 -12.95 -15.43 2.98
CA VAL A 169 -12.33 -14.78 1.82
C VAL A 169 -10.81 -14.91 1.93
N VAL A 170 -10.18 -15.57 0.96
CA VAL A 170 -8.73 -15.79 0.94
C VAL A 170 -8.11 -15.05 -0.23
N THR A 171 -7.22 -14.11 0.07
CA THR A 171 -6.50 -13.32 -0.94
C THR A 171 -5.05 -13.79 -1.07
N LEU A 172 -4.79 -14.61 -2.09
CA LEU A 172 -3.48 -15.19 -2.40
C LEU A 172 -2.47 -14.11 -2.87
N GLY A 173 -1.24 -14.15 -2.36
CA GLY A 173 -0.31 -13.03 -2.47
C GLY A 173 0.96 -13.32 -3.29
N LEU A 174 1.93 -13.98 -2.65
CA LEU A 174 3.32 -14.09 -3.09
C LEU A 174 3.74 -15.56 -3.31
N ALA A 175 4.68 -15.76 -4.23
CA ALA A 175 5.39 -17.02 -4.44
C ALA A 175 6.82 -17.00 -3.86
N GLU A 176 7.36 -15.84 -3.50
CA GLU A 176 8.61 -15.74 -2.74
C GLU A 176 8.28 -15.81 -1.24
N ALA A 177 8.89 -16.76 -0.54
CA ALA A 177 8.62 -17.04 0.87
C ALA A 177 9.93 -17.29 1.62
N TRP A 178 10.09 -16.64 2.77
CA TRP A 178 11.19 -16.98 3.68
C TRP A 178 10.82 -18.22 4.48
N TYR A 179 11.77 -19.13 4.63
CA TYR A 179 11.64 -20.38 5.38
C TYR A 179 12.58 -20.37 6.56
N ASP A 180 12.07 -20.77 7.72
CA ASP A 180 12.85 -20.95 8.94
C ASP A 180 13.15 -22.44 9.15
N THR A 181 14.41 -22.82 9.00
CA THR A 181 14.86 -24.22 9.11
C THR A 181 14.84 -24.74 10.54
N LYS A 182 14.75 -23.85 11.54
CA LYS A 182 14.77 -24.22 12.95
C LYS A 182 13.40 -24.66 13.45
N ILE A 183 12.34 -23.96 13.02
CA ILE A 183 10.95 -24.28 13.39
C ILE A 183 10.19 -25.00 12.27
N ASP A 184 10.85 -25.26 11.15
CA ASP A 184 10.31 -25.96 9.98
C ASP A 184 9.02 -25.30 9.42
N ALA A 185 9.06 -23.98 9.25
CA ALA A 185 7.89 -23.21 8.84
C ALA A 185 8.23 -22.04 7.92
N TYR A 186 7.32 -21.75 6.98
CA TYR A 186 7.36 -20.51 6.22
C TYR A 186 6.98 -19.31 7.09
N LEU A 187 7.79 -18.26 6.98
CA LEU A 187 7.59 -16.97 7.61
C LEU A 187 6.61 -16.12 6.80
N ASN A 188 6.04 -15.10 7.44
CA ASN A 188 5.19 -14.16 6.74
C ASN A 188 6.00 -13.09 6.02
N VAL A 189 7.10 -12.64 6.63
CA VAL A 189 7.98 -11.60 6.11
C VAL A 189 9.44 -12.01 6.24
N MET A 190 10.32 -11.26 5.56
CA MET A 190 11.76 -11.40 5.77
C MET A 190 12.11 -11.15 7.25
N PRO A 191 12.97 -11.99 7.87
CA PRO A 191 13.50 -11.72 9.20
C PRO A 191 14.23 -10.36 9.26
N PRO A 192 14.23 -9.66 10.41
CA PRO A 192 15.05 -8.47 10.59
C PRO A 192 16.54 -8.75 10.36
N GLN A 193 17.29 -7.75 9.89
CA GLN A 193 18.72 -7.91 9.61
C GLN A 193 19.54 -8.39 10.82
N ALA A 194 19.15 -7.99 12.04
CA ALA A 194 19.77 -8.45 13.27
C ALA A 194 19.67 -9.99 13.43
N ALA A 195 18.50 -10.56 13.14
CA ALA A 195 18.29 -12.01 13.17
C ALA A 195 19.09 -12.73 12.07
N LEU A 196 19.11 -12.18 10.85
CA LEU A 196 19.91 -12.72 9.74
C LEU A 196 21.41 -12.72 10.06
N ASN A 197 21.91 -11.69 10.76
CA ASN A 197 23.31 -11.62 11.17
C ASN A 197 23.63 -12.57 12.33
N ALA A 198 22.69 -12.78 13.26
CA ALA A 198 22.86 -13.64 14.42
C ALA A 198 22.80 -15.14 14.05
N GLU A 199 21.91 -15.51 13.13
CA GLU A 199 21.69 -16.89 12.69
C GLU A 199 21.69 -16.98 11.14
N PRO A 200 22.84 -16.81 10.47
CA PRO A 200 22.91 -16.69 9.00
C PRO A 200 22.44 -17.93 8.23
N ASP A 201 22.54 -19.12 8.83
CA ASP A 201 22.16 -20.39 8.19
C ASP A 201 20.72 -20.85 8.51
N ARG A 202 19.99 -20.10 9.35
CA ARG A 202 18.63 -20.46 9.79
C ARG A 202 17.56 -20.15 8.74
N PHE A 203 17.76 -19.10 7.95
CA PHE A 203 16.74 -18.58 7.06
C PHE A 203 17.13 -18.76 5.61
N ARG A 204 16.22 -19.31 4.81
CA ARG A 204 16.38 -19.39 3.35
C ARG A 204 15.20 -18.77 2.63
N LEU A 205 15.45 -18.25 1.43
CA LEU A 205 14.40 -17.75 0.54
C LEU A 205 14.04 -18.83 -0.47
N ASP A 206 12.75 -19.14 -0.54
CA ASP A 206 12.20 -20.08 -1.52
C ASP A 206 11.33 -19.35 -2.54
N VAL A 207 11.46 -19.79 -3.80
CA VAL A 207 10.54 -19.45 -4.87
C VAL A 207 9.61 -20.66 -5.05
N LEU A 208 8.40 -20.55 -4.53
CA LEU A 208 7.41 -21.61 -4.49
C LEU A 208 6.92 -21.97 -5.89
N SER A 209 6.90 -23.26 -6.19
CA SER A 209 6.38 -23.81 -7.44
C SER A 209 4.84 -23.83 -7.47
N TYR A 210 4.29 -24.18 -8.63
CA TYR A 210 2.85 -24.47 -8.76
C TYR A 210 2.38 -25.55 -7.78
N GLN A 211 3.19 -26.58 -7.56
CA GLN A 211 2.82 -27.68 -6.70
C GLN A 211 2.83 -27.23 -5.23
N ASP A 212 3.88 -26.52 -4.80
CA ASP A 212 3.98 -26.00 -3.42
C ASP A 212 2.78 -25.12 -3.06
N ILE A 213 2.38 -24.23 -3.98
CA ILE A 213 1.23 -23.34 -3.76
C ILE A 213 -0.08 -24.12 -3.77
N THR A 214 -0.24 -25.09 -4.68
CA THR A 214 -1.44 -25.93 -4.73
C THR A 214 -1.58 -26.72 -3.43
N ASP A 215 -0.51 -27.35 -2.95
CA ASP A 215 -0.51 -28.11 -1.70
C ASP A 215 -0.78 -27.20 -0.49
N GLY A 216 -0.22 -25.99 -0.49
CA GLY A 216 -0.53 -24.97 0.50
C GLY A 216 -2.01 -24.56 0.51
N VAL A 217 -2.64 -24.38 -0.65
CA VAL A 217 -4.08 -24.10 -0.78
C VAL A 217 -4.91 -25.26 -0.26
N GLU A 218 -4.59 -26.50 -0.65
CA GLU A 218 -5.29 -27.70 -0.16
C GLU A 218 -5.16 -27.86 1.36
N ARG A 219 -3.97 -27.59 1.93
CA ARG A 219 -3.76 -27.55 3.39
C ARG A 219 -4.63 -26.49 4.04
N LEU A 220 -4.66 -25.26 3.50
CA LEU A 220 -5.51 -24.19 4.03
C LEU A 220 -6.99 -24.59 4.01
N LEU A 221 -7.49 -25.13 2.89
CA LEU A 221 -8.88 -25.58 2.78
C LEU A 221 -9.18 -26.74 3.74
N ALA A 222 -8.23 -27.65 3.96
CA ALA A 222 -8.37 -28.72 4.93
C ALA A 222 -8.47 -28.19 6.37
N LEU A 223 -7.71 -27.16 6.72
CA LEU A 223 -7.79 -26.49 8.03
C LEU A 223 -9.13 -25.75 8.20
N VAL A 224 -9.60 -25.04 7.17
CA VAL A 224 -10.92 -24.40 7.18
C VAL A 224 -12.03 -25.44 7.35
N ARG A 225 -11.92 -26.60 6.71
CA ARG A 225 -12.87 -27.70 6.91
C ARG A 225 -12.78 -28.31 8.31
N LYS A 226 -11.58 -28.44 8.88
CA LYS A 226 -11.33 -29.04 10.20
C LYS A 226 -11.86 -28.15 11.34
N TYR A 227 -11.65 -26.84 11.26
CA TYR A 227 -11.91 -25.90 12.35
C TYR A 227 -12.98 -24.86 12.07
N GLY A 228 -13.41 -24.71 10.81
CA GLY A 228 -14.37 -23.69 10.43
C GLY A 228 -15.82 -24.12 10.53
N HIS A 229 -16.69 -23.22 10.08
CA HIS A 229 -18.13 -23.46 10.06
C HIS A 229 -18.48 -24.74 9.25
N PRO A 230 -19.43 -25.58 9.69
CA PRO A 230 -19.80 -26.81 8.99
C PRO A 230 -20.23 -26.59 7.53
N GLU A 231 -20.86 -25.45 7.25
CA GLU A 231 -21.33 -25.05 5.92
C GLU A 231 -20.45 -23.97 5.25
N HIS A 232 -19.16 -23.91 5.61
CA HIS A 232 -18.24 -22.88 5.10
C HIS A 232 -18.21 -22.81 3.57
N LYS A 233 -18.15 -21.58 3.07
CA LYS A 233 -17.89 -21.20 1.68
C LYS A 233 -16.58 -20.45 1.61
N VAL A 234 -15.74 -20.78 0.64
CA VAL A 234 -14.45 -20.12 0.47
C VAL A 234 -14.46 -19.32 -0.82
N LEU A 235 -14.17 -18.03 -0.71
CA LEU A 235 -13.97 -17.17 -1.87
C LEU A 235 -12.48 -16.88 -2.03
N LEU A 236 -11.85 -17.54 -3.01
CA LEU A 236 -10.47 -17.29 -3.38
C LEU A 236 -10.37 -16.05 -4.28
N THR A 237 -9.30 -15.29 -4.12
CA THR A 237 -8.90 -14.27 -5.09
C THR A 237 -7.38 -14.11 -5.09
N VAL A 238 -6.79 -13.64 -6.18
CA VAL A 238 -5.36 -13.30 -6.24
C VAL A 238 -5.20 -11.80 -6.03
N SER A 239 -4.26 -11.42 -5.17
CA SER A 239 -3.95 -10.02 -4.90
C SER A 239 -3.37 -9.35 -6.16
N PRO A 240 -3.95 -8.24 -6.64
CA PRO A 240 -3.38 -7.46 -7.73
C PRO A 240 -2.13 -6.66 -7.33
N VAL A 241 -1.85 -6.53 -6.03
CA VAL A 241 -0.73 -5.73 -5.55
C VAL A 241 0.60 -6.43 -5.88
N PRO A 242 1.50 -5.81 -6.68
CA PRO A 242 2.82 -6.37 -6.94
C PRO A 242 3.69 -6.29 -5.68
N PHE A 243 4.66 -7.21 -5.54
CA PHE A 243 5.67 -7.06 -4.49
C PHE A 243 6.56 -5.83 -4.74
N LYS A 244 7.15 -5.30 -3.67
CA LYS A 244 8.05 -4.13 -3.75
C LYS A 244 9.43 -4.46 -4.31
N ALA A 245 9.93 -5.65 -4.01
CA ALA A 245 11.23 -6.14 -4.46
C ALA A 245 11.22 -7.66 -4.54
N THR A 246 12.03 -8.20 -5.45
CA THR A 246 12.40 -9.63 -5.49
C THR A 246 13.82 -9.78 -4.95
N MET A 247 14.08 -10.88 -4.24
CA MET A 247 15.40 -11.21 -3.70
C MET A 247 16.08 -12.35 -4.49
N THR A 248 15.53 -12.68 -5.66
CA THR A 248 15.96 -13.82 -6.49
C THR A 248 17.04 -13.47 -7.53
N GLY A 249 17.45 -12.20 -7.58
CA GLY A 249 18.33 -11.68 -8.64
C GLY A 249 17.67 -11.57 -10.02
N ARG A 250 16.35 -11.79 -10.12
CA ARG A 250 15.57 -11.65 -11.36
C ARG A 250 15.00 -10.24 -11.50
N ASP A 251 14.52 -9.94 -12.71
CA ASP A 251 13.71 -8.76 -12.94
C ASP A 251 12.40 -8.82 -12.12
N ALA A 252 12.07 -7.73 -11.43
CA ALA A 252 10.93 -7.66 -10.53
C ALA A 252 9.58 -7.84 -11.24
N LEU A 253 9.44 -7.35 -12.48
CA LEU A 253 8.21 -7.49 -13.25
C LEU A 253 8.01 -8.94 -13.69
N ALA A 254 9.08 -9.60 -14.17
CA ALA A 254 9.04 -11.01 -14.54
C ALA A 254 8.76 -11.92 -13.34
N ALA A 255 9.45 -11.71 -12.22
CA ALA A 255 9.23 -12.47 -10.99
C ALA A 255 7.83 -12.24 -10.40
N ASN A 256 7.30 -11.01 -10.45
CA ASN A 256 5.92 -10.74 -10.03
C ASN A 256 4.90 -11.40 -10.96
N THR A 257 5.15 -11.39 -12.27
CA THR A 257 4.29 -12.07 -13.25
C THR A 257 4.19 -13.56 -12.93
N TYR A 258 5.33 -14.23 -12.70
CA TYR A 258 5.35 -15.61 -12.24
C TYR A 258 4.53 -15.77 -10.95
N SER A 259 4.84 -14.97 -9.92
CA SER A 259 4.21 -15.04 -8.61
C SER A 259 2.69 -14.95 -8.65
N LYS A 260 2.11 -14.10 -9.50
CA LYS A 260 0.64 -13.97 -9.61
C LYS A 260 0.03 -15.05 -10.49
N SER A 261 0.70 -15.42 -11.58
CA SER A 261 0.22 -16.43 -12.52
C SER A 261 0.09 -17.81 -11.86
N VAL A 262 1.09 -18.18 -11.05
CA VAL A 262 1.08 -19.48 -10.36
C VAL A 262 0.00 -19.55 -9.27
N GLN A 263 -0.23 -18.45 -8.54
CA GLN A 263 -1.31 -18.33 -7.56
C GLN A 263 -2.68 -18.45 -8.25
N ARG A 264 -2.85 -17.81 -9.41
CA ARG A 264 -4.09 -17.88 -10.18
C ARG A 264 -4.38 -19.31 -10.67
N ALA A 265 -3.35 -20.00 -11.17
CA ALA A 265 -3.47 -21.39 -11.61
C ALA A 265 -3.80 -22.33 -10.44
N ALA A 266 -3.22 -22.11 -9.26
CA ALA A 266 -3.54 -22.90 -8.07
C ALA A 266 -4.98 -22.66 -7.58
N ALA A 267 -5.46 -21.41 -7.62
CA ALA A 267 -6.85 -21.09 -7.31
C ALA A 267 -7.84 -21.79 -8.28
N GLU A 268 -7.53 -21.85 -9.57
CA GLU A 268 -8.33 -22.61 -10.54
C GLU A 268 -8.40 -24.09 -10.17
N ALA A 269 -7.27 -24.69 -9.80
CA ALA A 269 -7.22 -26.09 -9.43
C ALA A 269 -8.07 -26.39 -8.19
N ALA A 270 -8.14 -25.46 -7.23
CA ALA A 270 -8.99 -25.58 -6.05
C ALA A 270 -10.48 -25.50 -6.40
N VAL A 271 -10.90 -24.51 -7.20
CA VAL A 271 -12.30 -24.37 -7.66
C VAL A 271 -12.78 -25.63 -8.37
N LEU A 272 -11.93 -26.28 -9.17
CA LEU A 272 -12.29 -27.50 -9.89
C LEU A 272 -12.37 -28.77 -9.02
N ARG A 273 -11.85 -28.71 -7.79
CA ARG A 273 -11.81 -29.87 -6.87
C ARG A 273 -12.82 -29.76 -5.75
N HIS A 274 -13.32 -28.56 -5.46
CA HIS A 274 -14.15 -28.29 -4.29
C HIS A 274 -15.39 -27.47 -4.66
N ASP A 275 -16.57 -28.06 -4.51
CA ASP A 275 -17.86 -27.43 -4.88
C ASP A 275 -18.25 -26.24 -3.98
N ASN A 276 -17.56 -26.03 -2.86
CA ASN A 276 -17.78 -24.92 -1.94
C ASN A 276 -16.72 -23.82 -2.05
N VAL A 277 -15.94 -23.82 -3.13
CA VAL A 277 -14.87 -22.85 -3.39
C VAL A 277 -15.13 -22.13 -4.71
N ASP A 278 -15.26 -20.81 -4.64
CA ASP A 278 -15.32 -19.95 -5.83
C ASP A 278 -14.06 -19.10 -5.97
N TYR A 279 -13.82 -18.59 -7.18
CA TYR A 279 -12.79 -17.60 -7.45
C TYR A 279 -13.40 -16.27 -7.90
N PHE A 280 -13.00 -15.17 -7.25
CA PHE A 280 -13.33 -13.81 -7.71
C PHE A 280 -12.13 -13.16 -8.44
N PRO A 281 -12.32 -12.64 -9.67
CA PRO A 281 -11.22 -12.21 -10.54
C PRO A 281 -10.71 -10.79 -10.27
N SER A 282 -10.36 -10.47 -9.01
CA SER A 282 -9.84 -9.13 -8.68
C SER A 282 -8.48 -8.85 -9.36
N TYR A 283 -7.60 -9.84 -9.44
CA TYR A 283 -6.32 -9.77 -10.14
C TYR A 283 -6.49 -9.40 -11.61
N GLU A 284 -7.38 -10.10 -12.32
CA GLU A 284 -7.61 -9.90 -13.74
C GLU A 284 -8.30 -8.56 -14.01
N ILE A 285 -9.27 -8.15 -13.17
CA ILE A 285 -9.89 -6.83 -13.28
C ILE A 285 -8.81 -5.74 -13.24
N VAL A 286 -7.89 -5.78 -12.27
CA VAL A 286 -6.84 -4.75 -12.17
C VAL A 286 -5.81 -4.86 -13.29
N THR A 287 -5.36 -6.06 -13.64
CA THR A 287 -4.27 -6.24 -14.62
C THR A 287 -4.69 -6.06 -16.07
N LEU A 288 -5.97 -6.25 -16.39
CA LEU A 288 -6.52 -5.97 -17.72
C LEU A 288 -7.02 -4.51 -17.86
N THR A 289 -7.10 -3.77 -16.76
CA THR A 289 -7.36 -2.32 -16.77
C THR A 289 -6.07 -1.57 -17.12
N ASP A 290 -6.18 -0.46 -17.86
CA ASP A 290 -5.02 0.40 -18.13
C ASP A 290 -4.31 0.75 -16.81
N ARG A 291 -2.99 0.54 -16.77
CA ARG A 291 -2.19 0.69 -15.55
C ARG A 291 -2.36 2.07 -14.90
N LYS A 292 -2.56 3.13 -15.70
CA LYS A 292 -2.75 4.51 -15.23
C LYS A 292 -4.07 4.72 -14.49
N ILE A 293 -5.08 3.88 -14.78
CA ILE A 293 -6.36 3.84 -14.08
C ILE A 293 -6.25 2.91 -12.86
N ALA A 294 -5.66 1.73 -13.07
CA ALA A 294 -5.60 0.62 -12.12
C ALA A 294 -4.79 0.94 -10.85
N TYR A 295 -3.65 1.63 -10.97
CA TYR A 295 -2.72 1.85 -9.86
C TYR A 295 -2.55 3.34 -9.53
N ARG A 296 -2.15 3.60 -8.28
CA ARG A 296 -1.62 4.89 -7.85
C ARG A 296 -0.27 5.16 -8.53
N VAL A 297 0.25 6.38 -8.35
CA VAL A 297 1.49 6.84 -8.98
C VAL A 297 2.73 6.01 -8.62
N ASP A 298 2.70 5.32 -7.48
CA ASP A 298 3.77 4.42 -7.06
C ASP A 298 3.79 3.09 -7.84
N ASN A 299 2.82 2.87 -8.73
CA ASN A 299 2.70 1.65 -9.53
C ASN A 299 2.55 0.37 -8.68
N ILE A 300 2.16 0.47 -7.41
CA ILE A 300 2.06 -0.64 -6.47
C ILE A 300 0.67 -0.69 -5.83
N HIS A 301 0.19 0.43 -5.29
CA HIS A 301 -1.12 0.47 -4.65
C HIS A 301 -2.23 0.59 -5.71
N VAL A 302 -3.29 -0.19 -5.56
CA VAL A 302 -4.48 -0.10 -6.43
C VAL A 302 -5.19 1.23 -6.16
N ASN A 303 -5.73 1.83 -7.22
CA ASN A 303 -6.54 3.05 -7.11
C ASN A 303 -7.82 2.75 -6.28
N PRO A 304 -8.15 3.55 -5.24
CA PRO A 304 -9.36 3.36 -4.43
C PRO A 304 -10.66 3.24 -5.22
N GLU A 305 -10.80 3.94 -6.35
CA GLU A 305 -12.00 3.83 -7.20
C GLU A 305 -12.11 2.45 -7.85
N VAL A 306 -10.98 1.90 -8.27
CA VAL A 306 -10.90 0.55 -8.85
C VAL A 306 -11.19 -0.50 -7.78
N VAL A 307 -10.69 -0.30 -6.56
CA VAL A 307 -11.07 -1.13 -5.39
C VAL A 307 -12.58 -1.06 -5.15
N GLY A 308 -13.18 0.13 -5.15
CA GLY A 308 -14.62 0.31 -4.97
C GLY A 308 -15.44 -0.40 -6.05
N GLU A 309 -15.02 -0.31 -7.31
CA GLU A 309 -15.64 -1.02 -8.43
C GLU A 309 -15.55 -2.54 -8.29
N ILE A 310 -14.37 -3.05 -7.98
CA ILE A 310 -14.14 -4.48 -7.68
C ILE A 310 -15.11 -4.93 -6.59
N MET A 311 -15.23 -4.15 -5.53
CA MET A 311 -16.05 -4.54 -4.38
C MET A 311 -17.53 -4.52 -4.68
N ARG A 312 -18.01 -3.50 -5.38
CA ARG A 312 -19.39 -3.45 -5.84
C ARG A 312 -19.74 -4.63 -6.75
N ARG A 313 -18.81 -5.03 -7.63
CA ARG A 313 -19.00 -6.21 -8.49
C ARG A 313 -19.00 -7.52 -7.71
N ALA A 314 -18.12 -7.66 -6.72
CA ALA A 314 -18.13 -8.82 -5.82
C ALA A 314 -19.46 -8.91 -5.06
N ILE A 315 -19.89 -7.81 -4.44
CA ILE A 315 -21.19 -7.72 -3.75
C ILE A 315 -22.32 -8.09 -4.71
N ARG A 316 -22.41 -7.48 -5.89
CA ARG A 316 -23.46 -7.83 -6.87
C ARG A 316 -23.44 -9.30 -7.30
N THR A 317 -22.25 -9.92 -7.36
CA THR A 317 -22.11 -11.32 -7.76
C THR A 317 -22.58 -12.27 -6.67
N TYR A 318 -22.22 -12.01 -5.41
CA TYR A 318 -22.47 -12.92 -4.29
C TYR A 318 -23.65 -12.50 -3.39
N LEU A 319 -24.19 -11.29 -3.54
CA LEU A 319 -25.32 -10.70 -2.83
C LEU A 319 -26.26 -9.97 -3.81
N PRO A 320 -26.91 -10.68 -4.74
CA PRO A 320 -27.74 -10.04 -5.77
C PRO A 320 -28.90 -9.23 -5.19
N ASP A 321 -29.52 -9.68 -4.10
CA ASP A 321 -30.69 -9.01 -3.50
C ASP A 321 -30.35 -7.62 -2.91
N GLU A 322 -29.14 -7.43 -2.40
CA GLU A 322 -28.66 -6.13 -1.93
C GLU A 322 -28.23 -5.22 -3.08
N ALA A 323 -27.75 -5.79 -4.19
CA ALA A 323 -27.39 -5.02 -5.37
C ALA A 323 -28.62 -4.42 -6.09
N VAL A 324 -29.78 -5.05 -6.00
CA VAL A 324 -31.05 -4.50 -6.51
C VAL A 324 -31.49 -3.27 -5.71
N LYS A 325 -31.17 -3.19 -4.41
CA LYS A 325 -31.47 -2.01 -3.57
C LYS A 325 -30.56 -0.82 -3.88
N GLU A 326 -29.39 -1.05 -4.49
CA GLU A 326 -28.47 0.00 -4.95
C GLU A 326 -28.84 0.60 -6.32
N GLU A 327 -29.95 0.20 -6.96
CA GLU A 327 -30.40 0.72 -8.27
C GLU A 327 -30.90 2.19 -8.26
N GLN A 328 -30.30 3.07 -7.46
CA GLN A 328 -30.03 4.38 -8.05
C GLN A 328 -28.77 4.22 -8.88
N PRO A 329 -28.85 4.26 -10.22
CA PRO A 329 -27.66 4.20 -11.01
C PRO A 329 -26.79 5.35 -10.53
N VAL A 330 -25.55 5.03 -10.12
CA VAL A 330 -24.45 5.93 -10.41
C VAL A 330 -24.43 5.95 -11.92
N THR A 331 -25.31 6.77 -12.50
CA THR A 331 -25.25 7.13 -13.91
C THR A 331 -23.81 7.45 -14.15
N ALA A 332 -23.30 6.99 -15.28
CA ALA A 332 -22.15 7.59 -15.92
C ALA A 332 -22.39 9.11 -16.06
N ALA A 333 -22.18 9.84 -14.96
CA ALA A 333 -21.89 11.25 -14.89
C ALA A 333 -20.37 11.46 -15.03
N VAL A 334 -19.67 10.45 -15.56
CA VAL A 334 -18.53 10.69 -16.45
C VAL A 334 -19.11 11.14 -17.80
N ALA A 335 -19.76 12.30 -17.78
CA ALA A 335 -20.14 13.02 -18.97
C ALA A 335 -19.79 14.50 -18.74
N GLN A 336 -18.63 14.85 -19.29
CA GLN A 336 -18.41 16.13 -19.96
C GLN A 336 -18.37 17.38 -19.07
N ASP A 337 -17.40 17.45 -18.15
CA ASP A 337 -16.77 18.72 -17.79
C ASP A 337 -15.33 18.47 -17.30
N PRO A 338 -14.29 18.77 -18.11
CA PRO A 338 -12.89 18.65 -17.70
C PRO A 338 -12.53 19.49 -16.47
N SER A 339 -13.39 20.44 -16.06
CA SER A 339 -13.17 21.31 -14.89
C SER A 339 -13.77 20.79 -13.58
N ARG A 340 -14.54 19.69 -13.62
CA ARG A 340 -15.13 19.03 -12.43
C ARG A 340 -14.65 17.58 -12.21
N ASP A 341 -13.58 17.20 -12.89
CA ASP A 341 -12.89 15.94 -12.62
C ASP A 341 -12.17 16.02 -11.24
N PRO A 342 -12.51 15.14 -10.27
CA PRO A 342 -11.81 15.07 -8.98
C PRO A 342 -10.32 14.71 -9.12
N PHE A 343 -9.85 14.43 -10.34
CA PHE A 343 -8.45 14.19 -10.70
C PHE A 343 -7.81 15.27 -11.56
N THR A 344 -8.42 16.44 -11.71
CA THR A 344 -7.69 17.60 -12.24
C THR A 344 -6.47 17.94 -11.37
N THR A 345 -5.42 18.49 -11.97
CA THR A 345 -4.27 19.05 -11.23
C THR A 345 -4.73 19.97 -10.09
N THR A 346 -5.82 20.71 -10.31
CA THR A 346 -6.41 21.64 -9.35
C THR A 346 -7.03 20.96 -8.13
N SER A 347 -7.77 19.86 -8.29
CA SER A 347 -8.40 19.16 -7.17
C SER A 347 -7.38 18.43 -6.29
N ILE A 348 -6.39 17.79 -6.90
CA ILE A 348 -5.31 17.10 -6.17
C ILE A 348 -4.44 18.12 -5.43
N LEU A 349 -4.21 19.30 -6.02
CA LEU A 349 -3.44 20.37 -5.37
C LEU A 349 -4.17 20.90 -4.14
N ALA A 350 -5.49 21.10 -4.22
CA ALA A 350 -6.30 21.48 -3.07
C ALA A 350 -6.27 20.43 -1.95
N ALA A 351 -6.39 19.14 -2.29
CA ALA A 351 -6.29 18.04 -1.33
C ALA A 351 -4.89 17.93 -0.70
N ALA A 352 -3.82 18.23 -1.46
CA ALA A 352 -2.46 18.26 -0.97
C ALA A 352 -2.25 19.34 0.09
N HIS A 353 -2.76 20.55 -0.16
CA HIS A 353 -2.72 21.67 0.79
C HIS A 353 -3.58 21.39 2.03
N ALA A 354 -4.80 20.87 1.87
CA ALA A 354 -5.65 20.51 3.00
C ALA A 354 -5.00 19.47 3.93
N ALA A 355 -4.32 18.46 3.37
CA ALA A 355 -3.56 17.49 4.15
C ALA A 355 -2.37 18.14 4.87
N LEU A 356 -1.70 19.10 4.23
CA LEU A 356 -0.58 19.83 4.83
C LEU A 356 -1.03 20.70 6.01
N ASP A 357 -2.17 21.37 5.89
CA ASP A 357 -2.77 22.20 6.94
C ASP A 357 -3.27 21.36 8.13
N ALA A 358 -3.63 20.10 7.89
CA ALA A 358 -4.01 19.13 8.91
C ALA A 358 -2.83 18.36 9.53
N ASP A 359 -1.58 18.76 9.22
CA ASP A 359 -0.34 18.07 9.61
C ASP A 359 -0.28 16.58 9.17
N ASP A 360 -1.10 16.17 8.20
CA ASP A 360 -0.98 14.86 7.53
C ASP A 360 0.10 14.91 6.46
N TYR A 361 1.35 14.93 6.94
CA TYR A 361 2.54 15.04 6.11
C TYR A 361 2.71 13.87 5.14
N ALA A 362 2.20 12.68 5.46
CA ALA A 362 2.30 11.51 4.60
C ALA A 362 1.41 11.66 3.36
N THR A 363 0.14 12.03 3.57
CA THR A 363 -0.82 12.27 2.49
C THR A 363 -0.43 13.49 1.66
N ALA A 364 -0.01 14.59 2.31
CA ALA A 364 0.45 15.79 1.62
C ALA A 364 1.65 15.51 0.70
N ALA A 365 2.68 14.81 1.22
CA ALA A 365 3.84 14.43 0.41
C ALA A 365 3.45 13.52 -0.77
N SER A 366 2.51 12.59 -0.56
CA SER A 366 2.00 11.72 -1.62
C SER A 366 1.33 12.52 -2.74
N HIS A 367 0.42 13.44 -2.40
CA HIS A 367 -0.31 14.24 -3.39
C HIS A 367 0.59 15.22 -4.16
N PHE A 368 1.48 15.97 -3.48
CA PHE A 368 2.39 16.88 -4.18
C PHE A 368 3.39 16.14 -5.09
N SER A 369 3.91 14.99 -4.64
CA SER A 369 4.78 14.15 -5.47
C SER A 369 4.03 13.61 -6.69
N ALA A 370 2.77 13.20 -6.51
CA ALA A 370 1.92 12.74 -7.60
C ALA A 370 1.68 13.81 -8.68
N LEU A 371 1.48 15.06 -8.26
CA LEU A 371 1.29 16.19 -9.19
C LEU A 371 2.53 16.47 -10.03
N LEU A 372 3.71 16.51 -9.40
CA LEU A 372 4.99 16.73 -10.10
C LEU A 372 5.30 15.62 -11.09
N TYR A 373 4.94 14.37 -10.75
CA TYR A 373 5.15 13.24 -11.64
C TYR A 373 4.16 13.21 -12.81
N ARG A 374 2.85 13.37 -12.54
CA ARG A 374 1.79 13.27 -13.56
C ARG A 374 1.88 14.35 -14.62
N ALA A 375 2.17 15.57 -14.20
CA ALA A 375 2.14 16.70 -15.10
C ALA A 375 3.45 16.84 -15.91
N GLY A 376 4.52 16.12 -15.55
CA GLY A 376 5.76 16.08 -16.32
C GLY A 376 6.26 17.47 -16.72
N ASP A 377 6.58 17.66 -18.01
CA ASP A 377 6.96 18.97 -18.57
C ASP A 377 5.77 19.88 -18.91
N SER A 378 4.53 19.37 -18.79
CA SER A 378 3.30 20.08 -19.16
C SER A 378 2.70 20.94 -18.03
N ILE A 379 3.25 20.86 -16.81
CA ILE A 379 2.81 21.70 -15.69
C ILE A 379 3.28 23.15 -15.85
N ARG A 380 2.43 24.11 -15.47
CA ARG A 380 2.85 25.52 -15.45
C ARG A 380 3.94 25.71 -14.40
N ARG A 381 4.96 26.51 -14.70
CA ARG A 381 6.09 26.79 -13.78
C ARG A 381 5.62 27.23 -12.38
N ALA A 382 4.54 28.01 -12.28
CA ALA A 382 3.99 28.44 -10.99
C ALA A 382 3.44 27.28 -10.15
N GLU A 383 2.69 26.35 -10.77
CA GLU A 383 2.12 25.17 -10.09
C GLU A 383 3.21 24.16 -9.74
N MET A 384 4.21 23.99 -10.61
CA MET A 384 5.38 23.17 -10.32
C MET A 384 6.11 23.67 -9.06
N ARG A 385 6.32 24.99 -8.97
CA ARG A 385 6.95 25.63 -7.81
C ARG A 385 6.14 25.42 -6.54
N ASP A 386 4.82 25.54 -6.63
CA ASP A 386 3.94 25.31 -5.48
C ASP A 386 4.01 23.85 -5.01
N CYS A 387 3.99 22.89 -5.95
CA CYS A 387 4.09 21.47 -5.62
C CYS A 387 5.42 21.11 -4.97
N TYR A 388 6.55 21.61 -5.49
CA TYR A 388 7.86 21.36 -4.86
C TYR A 388 7.94 21.98 -3.46
N LYS A 389 7.41 23.20 -3.26
CA LYS A 389 7.36 23.83 -1.94
C LYS A 389 6.51 23.02 -0.95
N GLY A 390 5.32 22.62 -1.37
CA GLY A 390 4.41 21.79 -0.57
C GLY A 390 5.02 20.45 -0.20
N LEU A 391 5.62 19.75 -1.18
CA LEU A 391 6.30 18.47 -0.97
C LEU A 391 7.45 18.61 0.03
N LEU A 392 8.33 19.60 -0.14
CA LEU A 392 9.46 19.79 0.76
C LEU A 392 9.00 20.18 2.18
N ARG A 393 7.92 20.95 2.32
CA ARG A 393 7.30 21.24 3.62
C ARG A 393 6.78 19.97 4.28
N ALA A 394 6.02 19.15 3.56
CA ALA A 394 5.50 17.88 4.06
C ALA A 394 6.62 16.93 4.50
N LEU A 395 7.66 16.76 3.66
CA LEU A 395 8.80 15.89 3.99
C LEU A 395 9.57 16.38 5.22
N LEU A 396 9.77 17.70 5.36
CA LEU A 396 10.42 18.27 6.54
C LEU A 396 9.54 18.18 7.80
N GLY A 397 8.23 18.34 7.68
CA GLY A 397 7.27 18.15 8.78
C GLY A 397 7.26 16.71 9.27
N GLY A 398 7.23 15.75 8.34
CA GLY A 398 7.31 14.31 8.64
C GLY A 398 8.71 13.78 8.98
N ASN A 399 9.69 14.66 9.22
CA ASN A 399 11.08 14.31 9.56
C ASN A 399 11.81 13.40 8.52
N ARG A 400 11.40 13.46 7.25
CA ARG A 400 11.95 12.68 6.12
C ARG A 400 13.09 13.45 5.42
N LEU A 401 14.13 13.81 6.18
CA LEU A 401 15.20 14.71 5.73
C LEU A 401 15.97 14.22 4.49
N LYS A 402 16.25 12.91 4.41
CA LYS A 402 16.96 12.32 3.26
C LYS A 402 16.17 12.48 1.95
N GLU A 403 14.86 12.33 2.02
CA GLU A 403 13.98 12.48 0.86
C GLU A 403 13.81 13.94 0.46
N ALA A 404 13.67 14.84 1.45
CA ALA A 404 13.63 16.28 1.20
C ALA A 404 14.87 16.77 0.44
N ARG A 405 16.07 16.27 0.79
CA ARG A 405 17.30 16.57 0.05
C ARG A 405 17.20 16.17 -1.42
N ARG A 406 16.85 14.92 -1.70
CA ARG A 406 16.76 14.40 -3.06
C ARG A 406 15.77 15.19 -3.91
N VAL A 407 14.60 15.51 -3.34
CA VAL A 407 13.58 16.32 -4.02
C VAL A 407 14.07 17.74 -4.29
N CYS A 408 14.81 18.34 -3.36
CA CYS A 408 15.36 19.68 -3.53
C CYS A 408 16.47 19.72 -4.60
N GLU A 409 17.33 18.70 -4.65
CA GLU A 409 18.34 18.52 -5.70
C GLU A 409 17.70 18.35 -7.08
N GLU A 410 16.59 17.60 -7.16
CA GLU A 410 15.80 17.47 -8.38
C GLU A 410 15.18 18.81 -8.81
N TRP A 411 14.63 19.58 -7.88
CA TRP A 411 14.05 20.87 -8.21
C TRP A 411 15.11 21.85 -8.73
N LEU A 412 16.28 21.90 -8.08
CA LEU A 412 17.41 22.72 -8.50
C LEU A 412 18.01 22.28 -9.85
N SER A 413 17.96 20.99 -10.20
CA SER A 413 18.44 20.54 -11.51
C SER A 413 17.48 20.95 -12.64
N LYS A 414 16.17 21.02 -12.35
CA LYS A 414 15.13 21.44 -13.31
C LYS A 414 14.98 22.95 -13.45
N ASP A 415 15.16 23.71 -12.37
CA ASP A 415 15.08 25.17 -12.37
C ASP A 415 16.26 25.76 -11.55
N PRO A 416 17.50 25.76 -12.09
CA PRO A 416 18.71 26.17 -11.36
C PRO A 416 18.73 27.64 -10.91
N GLU A 417 17.91 28.48 -11.54
CA GLU A 417 17.77 29.91 -11.24
C GLU A 417 16.59 30.19 -10.30
N ASN A 418 16.05 29.16 -9.64
CA ASN A 418 14.92 29.32 -8.73
C ASN A 418 15.36 29.73 -7.32
N GLY A 419 15.17 31.00 -6.96
CA GLY A 419 15.47 31.51 -5.62
C GLY A 419 14.73 30.78 -4.49
N ALA A 420 13.52 30.27 -4.73
CA ALA A 420 12.78 29.51 -3.71
C ALA A 420 13.34 28.10 -3.51
N ALA A 421 13.82 27.45 -4.57
CA ALA A 421 14.51 26.17 -4.46
C ALA A 421 15.82 26.32 -3.68
N ALA A 422 16.60 27.37 -3.96
CA ALA A 422 17.81 27.71 -3.20
C ALA A 422 17.50 27.99 -1.72
N ALA A 423 16.44 28.74 -1.42
CA ALA A 423 16.03 29.00 -0.03
C ALA A 423 15.62 27.72 0.72
N MET A 424 14.92 26.79 0.05
CA MET A 424 14.57 25.49 0.64
C MET A 424 15.81 24.59 0.83
N ALA A 425 16.75 24.60 -0.12
CA ALA A 425 18.02 23.88 -0.01
C ALA A 425 18.80 24.36 1.23
N SER A 426 18.89 25.67 1.45
CA SER A 426 19.49 26.24 2.66
C SER A 426 18.86 25.67 3.94
N LYS A 427 17.53 25.58 4.01
CA LYS A 427 16.80 25.02 5.17
C LYS A 427 17.08 23.54 5.40
N ILE A 428 17.21 22.78 4.33
CA ILE A 428 17.53 21.35 4.39
C ILE A 428 18.97 21.14 4.86
N MET A 429 19.94 21.90 4.31
CA MET A 429 21.34 21.80 4.72
C MET A 429 21.55 22.19 6.19
N GLU A 430 20.83 23.21 6.66
CA GLU A 430 20.85 23.60 8.08
C GLU A 430 20.36 22.46 8.99
N ARG A 431 19.24 21.81 8.67
CA ARG A 431 18.75 20.63 9.43
C ARG A 431 19.69 19.42 9.33
N ASP A 432 20.41 19.31 8.23
CA ASP A 432 21.44 18.28 8.02
C ASP A 432 22.79 18.60 8.68
N LYS A 433 22.87 19.67 9.47
CA LYS A 433 24.10 20.10 10.16
C LYS A 433 25.25 20.41 9.21
N LYS A 434 24.93 20.97 8.04
CA LYS A 434 25.90 21.47 7.04
C LYS A 434 25.82 23.00 6.92
N PRO A 435 26.36 23.75 7.89
CA PRO A 435 26.14 25.20 7.99
C PRO A 435 26.75 25.98 6.83
N GLU A 436 27.89 25.57 6.28
CA GLU A 436 28.56 26.25 5.16
C GLU A 436 27.71 26.15 3.90
N ALA A 437 27.22 24.95 3.58
CA ALA A 437 26.32 24.74 2.45
C ALA A 437 24.97 25.46 2.65
N ALA A 438 24.48 25.54 3.89
CA ALA A 438 23.26 26.29 4.19
C ALA A 438 23.41 27.79 3.92
N LEU A 439 24.59 28.35 4.23
CA LEU A 439 24.93 29.75 3.97
C LEU A 439 25.08 30.02 2.47
N GLU A 440 25.79 29.16 1.74
CA GLU A 440 25.95 29.26 0.28
C GLU A 440 24.59 29.30 -0.45
N PHE A 441 23.69 28.36 -0.11
CA PHE A 441 22.36 28.35 -0.72
C PHE A 441 21.48 29.54 -0.29
N ALA A 442 21.70 30.11 0.91
CA ALA A 442 20.99 31.32 1.34
C ALA A 442 21.46 32.56 0.57
N ALA A 443 22.77 32.70 0.36
CA ALA A 443 23.35 33.75 -0.47
C ALA A 443 22.85 33.64 -1.91
N ARG A 444 22.87 32.44 -2.49
CA ARG A 444 22.34 32.17 -3.83
C ARG A 444 20.85 32.51 -3.95
N ALA A 445 20.04 32.25 -2.93
CA ALA A 445 18.62 32.63 -2.94
C ALA A 445 18.44 34.15 -3.03
N VAL A 446 19.27 34.92 -2.33
CA VAL A 446 19.29 36.39 -2.40
C VAL A 446 19.79 36.88 -3.75
N GLU A 447 20.84 36.29 -4.32
CA GLU A 447 21.34 36.66 -5.65
C GLU A 447 20.28 36.45 -6.74
N LEU A 448 19.53 35.35 -6.66
CA LEU A 448 18.49 35.01 -7.65
C LEU A 448 17.23 35.88 -7.51
N GLN A 449 16.90 36.35 -6.30
CA GLN A 449 15.75 37.23 -6.05
C GLN A 449 16.10 38.29 -4.99
N PRO A 450 16.84 39.35 -5.37
CA PRO A 450 17.37 40.35 -4.44
C PRO A 450 16.31 41.16 -3.71
N GLU A 451 15.09 41.24 -4.24
CA GLU A 451 13.96 41.96 -3.66
C GLU A 451 13.15 41.16 -2.63
N ASN A 452 13.55 39.93 -2.31
CA ASN A 452 12.82 39.07 -1.38
C ASN A 452 13.34 39.19 0.05
N GLY A 453 12.60 39.93 0.90
CA GLY A 453 12.97 40.15 2.30
C GLY A 453 13.13 38.87 3.14
N ILE A 454 12.38 37.80 2.84
CA ILE A 454 12.48 36.51 3.56
C ILE A 454 13.85 35.87 3.32
N TYR A 455 14.39 35.98 2.11
CA TYR A 455 15.69 35.40 1.77
C TYR A 455 16.83 36.18 2.45
N HIS A 456 16.73 37.50 2.45
CA HIS A 456 17.64 38.37 3.21
C HIS A 456 17.62 38.08 4.70
N GLN A 457 16.44 37.88 5.32
CA GLN A 457 16.36 37.49 6.73
C GLN A 457 17.04 36.14 6.98
N ARG A 458 16.82 35.15 6.09
CA ARG A 458 17.43 33.83 6.25
C ARG A 458 18.96 33.90 6.14
N LEU A 459 19.48 34.66 5.17
CA LEU A 459 20.91 34.93 5.04
C LEU A 459 21.46 35.63 6.30
N ALA A 460 20.77 36.66 6.80
CA ALA A 460 21.16 37.39 8.00
C ALA A 460 21.29 36.48 9.24
N ILE A 461 20.31 35.58 9.45
CA ILE A 461 20.33 34.63 10.57
C ILE A 461 21.52 33.66 10.46
N LEU A 462 21.84 33.19 9.26
CA LEU A 462 22.95 32.26 9.06
C LEU A 462 24.31 32.96 9.20
N LEU A 463 24.44 34.20 8.73
CA LEU A 463 25.64 35.04 8.89
C LEU A 463 25.90 35.38 10.37
N ASP A 464 24.86 35.71 11.13
CA ASP A 464 25.02 35.99 12.56
C ASP A 464 25.54 34.75 13.31
N ARG A 465 25.01 33.57 12.96
CA ARG A 465 25.46 32.28 13.52
C ARG A 465 26.87 31.89 13.09
N SER A 466 27.34 32.31 11.90
CA SER A 466 28.73 32.12 11.47
C SER A 466 29.69 33.16 12.05
N GLY A 467 29.18 34.17 12.78
CA GLY A 467 29.97 35.23 13.41
C GLY A 467 30.20 36.46 12.53
N GLU A 468 29.62 36.52 11.33
CA GLU A 468 29.76 37.61 10.35
C GLU A 468 28.77 38.75 10.63
N LYS A 469 28.86 39.33 11.83
CA LYS A 469 27.86 40.26 12.38
C LYS A 469 27.55 41.48 11.52
N GLU A 470 28.55 42.09 10.90
CA GLU A 470 28.34 43.28 10.06
C GLU A 470 27.55 42.94 8.78
N GLN A 471 27.85 41.81 8.15
CA GLN A 471 27.13 41.34 6.97
C GLN A 471 25.71 40.86 7.33
N ALA A 472 25.55 40.25 8.51
CA ALA A 472 24.25 39.87 9.05
C ALA A 472 23.35 41.10 9.24
N ARG A 473 23.88 42.19 9.84
CA ARG A 473 23.15 43.45 10.00
C ARG A 473 22.83 44.12 8.66
N ALA A 474 23.74 44.10 7.70
CA ALA A 474 23.48 44.61 6.36
C ALA A 474 22.32 43.85 5.67
N SER A 475 22.35 42.52 5.71
CA SER A 475 21.29 41.67 5.16
C SER A 475 19.96 41.85 5.91
N ALA A 476 19.99 42.03 7.24
CA ALA A 476 18.79 42.28 8.03
C ALA A 476 18.13 43.64 7.71
N ARG A 477 18.92 44.68 7.40
CA ARG A 477 18.38 45.98 6.92
C ARG A 477 17.69 45.83 5.58
N GLU A 478 18.30 45.11 4.63
CA GLU A 478 17.68 44.83 3.34
C GLU A 478 16.41 43.97 3.50
N ALA A 479 16.41 42.99 4.41
CA ALA A 479 15.22 42.22 4.74
C ALA A 479 14.04 43.11 5.14
N LEU A 480 14.27 44.05 6.07
CA LEU A 480 13.26 44.99 6.55
C LEU A 480 12.89 46.06 5.53
N ARG A 481 13.81 46.43 4.63
CA ARG A 481 13.53 47.36 3.53
C ARG A 481 12.47 46.81 2.58
N PHE A 482 12.55 45.51 2.27
CA PHE A 482 11.58 44.84 1.42
C PHE A 482 10.35 44.32 2.17
N MET A 483 10.49 43.98 3.46
CA MET A 483 9.42 43.41 4.29
C MET A 483 9.55 43.86 5.76
N PRO A 484 8.91 44.97 6.16
CA PRO A 484 9.12 45.61 7.47
C PRO A 484 8.68 44.81 8.71
N ASP A 485 7.84 43.81 8.53
CA ASP A 485 7.22 42.98 9.57
C ASP A 485 8.04 41.72 9.93
N LEU A 486 9.26 41.61 9.41
CA LEU A 486 10.16 40.48 9.67
C LEU A 486 10.83 40.54 11.04
N ASP A 487 10.20 39.92 12.05
CA ASP A 487 10.70 39.88 13.43
C ASP A 487 12.11 39.30 13.59
N GLY A 488 12.48 38.32 12.76
CA GLY A 488 13.82 37.71 12.82
C GLY A 488 14.91 38.72 12.42
N ALA A 489 14.65 39.51 11.38
CA ALA A 489 15.56 40.57 10.96
C ALA A 489 15.59 41.74 11.96
N ARG A 490 14.44 42.10 12.56
CA ARG A 490 14.37 43.16 13.59
C ARG A 490 15.22 42.82 14.81
N LYS A 491 15.09 41.60 15.33
CA LYS A 491 15.88 41.12 16.48
C LYS A 491 17.39 41.17 16.23
N LEU A 492 17.84 40.91 15.00
CA LEU A 492 19.26 40.96 14.63
C LEU A 492 19.84 42.38 14.56
N LEU A 493 18.99 43.41 14.43
CA LEU A 493 19.41 44.81 14.47
C LEU A 493 19.32 45.42 15.86
N GLU A 494 18.51 44.83 16.74
CA GLU A 494 18.37 45.20 18.15
C GLU A 494 19.44 44.56 19.04
N ALA A 495 20.01 43.42 18.62
CA ALA A 495 21.14 42.72 19.24
C ALA A 495 22.50 43.29 18.79
#